data_AF-A0A1C7MU35-F1
#
_entry.id   AF-A0A1C7MU35-F1
#
_cell.length_a   1.000
_cell.length_b   1.000
_cell.length_c   1.000
_cell.angle_alpha   90.00
_cell.angle_beta   90.00
_cell.angle_gamma   90.00
#
_symmetry.space_group_name_H-M   'P 1'
#
loop_
_entity.id
_entity.type
_entity.pdbx_description
1 polymer ?
#
loop_
_entity_poly.entity_id
_entity_poly.type
_entity_poly.pdbx_seq_one_letter_code
_entity_poly.pdbx_strand_id
1 'polypeptide(L)'
;LPHLHLLLFLDPLQNLDTREKIDRVISAELPFRESDPELYEIITKNMVHGPCESINSKSSCMAKGTNGQLRCTKRFPKAYSEETLITENGYPVHKHSAVVDSPNLYSVPNPLRNGFGRIGVDNKCIVPYNPYLSKKYEAHINFECCQGVEAIKYINKYVYKGSDRSTLKLSDTGDEINKHLQGCYIGPTEAFARLFEYKMHEEDPTVASLALHLPNE
;
A
#
# COMPACT_ATOMS: atom_id res chain seq x y z
N LEU A 1 -10.57 6.19 -5.91
CA LEU A 1 -9.67 6.20 -7.09
C LEU A 1 -9.52 4.78 -7.59
N PRO A 2 -9.49 4.55 -8.91
CA PRO A 2 -9.14 3.24 -9.44
C PRO A 2 -7.76 2.86 -8.90
N HIS A 3 -7.64 1.67 -8.34
CA HIS A 3 -6.39 1.13 -7.81
C HIS A 3 -6.28 -0.35 -8.18
N LEU A 4 -5.05 -0.82 -8.35
CA LEU A 4 -4.74 -2.18 -8.72
C LEU A 4 -3.67 -2.71 -7.76
N HIS A 5 -3.87 -3.95 -7.29
CA HIS A 5 -2.83 -4.72 -6.66
C HIS A 5 -2.34 -5.76 -7.66
N LEU A 6 -1.06 -5.69 -8.03
CA LEU A 6 -0.42 -6.64 -8.93
C LEU A 6 0.67 -7.37 -8.16
N LEU A 7 0.64 -8.70 -8.22
CA LEU A 7 1.70 -9.55 -7.70
C LEU A 7 2.38 -10.28 -8.85
N LEU A 8 3.71 -10.21 -8.89
CA LEU A 8 4.52 -10.82 -9.93
C LEU A 8 5.43 -11.88 -9.31
N PHE A 9 5.38 -13.09 -9.86
CA PHE A 9 6.34 -14.15 -9.56
C PHE A 9 7.43 -14.11 -10.63
N LEU A 10 8.65 -13.76 -10.21
CA LEU A 10 9.79 -13.71 -11.11
C LEU A 10 10.37 -15.11 -11.30
N ASP A 11 11.00 -15.33 -12.44
CA ASP A 11 11.81 -16.51 -12.68
C ASP A 11 12.87 -16.63 -11.56
N PRO A 12 13.14 -17.84 -11.01
CA PRO A 12 14.13 -18.02 -9.95
C PRO A 12 15.51 -17.44 -10.28
N LEU A 13 15.92 -17.44 -11.55
CA LEU A 13 17.20 -16.88 -12.00
C LEU A 13 17.21 -15.33 -12.00
N GLN A 14 16.03 -14.71 -11.99
CA GLN A 14 15.81 -13.26 -11.97
C GLN A 14 15.23 -12.78 -10.63
N ASN A 15 15.35 -13.59 -9.58
CA ASN A 15 14.89 -13.23 -8.24
C ASN A 15 15.63 -11.98 -7.69
N LEU A 16 14.98 -11.26 -6.79
CA LEU A 16 15.54 -10.07 -6.13
C LEU A 16 16.03 -10.42 -4.72
N ASP A 17 16.96 -11.37 -4.62
CA ASP A 17 17.42 -11.98 -3.36
C ASP A 17 18.67 -11.33 -2.74
N THR A 18 19.26 -10.33 -3.41
CA THR A 18 20.36 -9.53 -2.84
C THR A 18 20.01 -8.05 -2.83
N ARG A 19 20.64 -7.29 -1.93
CA ARG A 19 20.45 -5.84 -1.83
C ARG A 19 20.75 -5.15 -3.16
N GLU A 20 21.80 -5.57 -3.86
CA GLU A 20 22.20 -4.97 -5.13
C GLU A 20 21.17 -5.21 -6.22
N LYS A 21 20.52 -6.38 -6.23
CA LYS A 21 19.44 -6.67 -7.17
C LYS A 21 18.20 -5.83 -6.86
N ILE A 22 17.85 -5.69 -5.58
CA ILE A 22 16.72 -4.86 -5.13
C ILE A 22 16.97 -3.39 -5.51
N ASP A 23 18.12 -2.83 -5.14
CA ASP A 23 18.47 -1.42 -5.35
C ASP A 23 18.56 -1.04 -6.85
N ARG A 24 18.81 -2.01 -7.73
CA ARG A 24 18.75 -1.80 -9.19
C ARG A 24 17.33 -1.58 -9.72
N VAL A 25 16.32 -2.05 -8.99
CA VAL A 25 14.92 -2.09 -9.45
C VAL A 25 14.04 -1.18 -8.61
N ILE A 26 14.35 -1.01 -7.32
CA ILE A 26 13.56 -0.27 -6.35
C ILE A 26 14.42 0.82 -5.74
N SER A 27 13.87 2.03 -5.65
CA SER A 27 14.44 3.14 -4.90
C SER A 27 13.38 3.69 -3.94
N ALA A 28 13.83 4.20 -2.80
CA ALA A 28 13.00 4.96 -1.87
C ALA A 28 13.65 6.32 -1.56
N GLU A 29 14.37 6.86 -2.54
CA GLU A 29 15.10 8.12 -2.45
C GLU A 29 14.58 9.13 -3.48
N LEU A 30 14.67 10.42 -3.16
CA LEU A 30 14.47 11.47 -4.15
C LEU A 30 15.55 11.38 -5.23
N PRO A 31 15.19 11.33 -6.52
CA PRO A 31 16.16 11.45 -7.61
C PRO A 31 16.93 12.78 -7.51
N PHE A 32 18.12 12.85 -8.09
CA PHE A 32 18.79 14.14 -8.30
C PHE A 32 18.15 14.84 -9.49
N ARG A 33 17.68 16.08 -9.28
CA ARG A 33 16.97 16.86 -10.31
C ARG A 33 17.83 17.10 -11.55
N GLU A 34 19.12 17.30 -11.35
CA GLU A 34 20.09 17.57 -12.41
C GLU A 34 20.37 16.32 -13.26
N SER A 35 20.23 15.13 -12.66
CA SER A 35 20.48 13.86 -13.34
C SER A 35 19.25 13.34 -14.07
N ASP A 36 18.07 13.45 -13.44
CA ASP A 36 16.81 12.99 -14.02
C ASP A 36 15.63 13.90 -13.59
N PRO A 37 15.43 15.05 -14.26
CA PRO A 37 14.42 16.03 -13.88
C PRO A 37 12.99 15.51 -14.04
N GLU A 38 12.76 14.64 -15.03
CA GLU A 38 11.47 14.01 -15.28
C GLU A 38 11.10 13.07 -14.14
N LEU A 39 12.00 12.17 -13.74
CA LEU A 39 11.74 11.28 -12.62
C LEU A 39 11.55 12.07 -11.33
N TYR A 40 12.37 13.09 -11.10
CA TYR A 40 12.23 13.97 -9.93
C TYR A 40 10.81 14.55 -9.84
N GLU A 41 10.28 15.10 -10.93
CA GLU A 41 8.93 15.68 -10.95
C GLU A 41 7.85 14.62 -10.66
N ILE A 42 7.97 13.44 -11.26
CA ILE A 42 7.04 12.33 -11.05
C ILE A 42 7.07 11.86 -9.59
N ILE A 43 8.26 11.64 -9.02
CA ILE A 43 8.42 11.14 -7.65
C ILE A 43 7.95 12.17 -6.63
N THR A 44 8.29 13.45 -6.81
CA THR A 44 7.83 14.51 -5.89
C THR A 44 6.33 14.73 -5.94
N LYS A 45 5.69 14.52 -7.10
CA LYS A 45 4.24 14.61 -7.27
C LYS A 45 3.49 13.39 -6.73
N ASN A 46 4.02 12.19 -6.96
CA ASN A 46 3.25 10.94 -6.80
C ASN A 46 3.73 10.04 -5.66
N MET A 47 4.98 10.15 -5.20
CA MET A 47 5.59 9.18 -4.28
C MET A 47 5.98 9.77 -2.92
N VAL A 48 5.56 11.00 -2.62
CA VAL A 48 5.75 11.62 -1.30
C VAL A 48 4.60 11.25 -0.38
N HIS A 49 4.91 10.59 0.73
CA HIS A 49 3.98 10.30 1.81
C HIS A 49 4.07 11.33 2.94
N GLY A 50 2.92 11.84 3.34
CA GLY A 50 2.82 12.77 4.47
C GLY A 50 2.73 14.23 4.03
N PRO A 51 3.06 15.18 4.92
CA PRO A 51 3.61 15.01 6.27
C PRO A 51 2.70 14.22 7.21
N CYS A 52 3.30 13.57 8.21
CA CYS A 52 2.64 12.69 9.17
C CYS A 52 2.95 13.11 10.62
N GLU A 53 2.38 12.37 11.57
CA GLU A 53 2.66 12.51 13.00
C GLU A 53 2.35 13.91 13.54
N SER A 54 3.25 14.47 14.35
CA SER A 54 3.08 15.79 14.95
C SER A 54 3.00 16.90 13.91
N ILE A 55 3.55 16.70 12.71
CA ILE A 55 3.56 17.69 11.63
C ILE A 55 2.19 17.81 10.96
N ASN A 56 1.47 16.68 10.83
CA ASN A 56 0.08 16.69 10.37
C ASN A 56 -0.72 15.52 10.97
N SER A 57 -1.27 15.76 12.15
CA SER A 57 -2.10 14.78 12.87
C SER A 57 -3.46 14.51 12.19
N LYS A 58 -3.86 15.36 11.24
CA LYS A 58 -5.13 15.25 10.52
C LYS A 58 -5.04 14.45 9.22
N SER A 59 -3.84 14.00 8.83
CA SER A 59 -3.67 13.14 7.65
C SER A 59 -4.48 11.85 7.79
N SER A 60 -5.12 11.39 6.72
CA SER A 60 -5.98 10.20 6.71
C SER A 60 -5.25 8.90 7.08
N CYS A 61 -3.92 8.87 6.92
CA CYS A 61 -3.10 7.73 7.32
C CYS A 61 -2.86 7.65 8.84
N MET A 62 -3.20 8.68 9.62
CA MET A 62 -2.95 8.75 11.05
C MET A 62 -4.04 8.01 11.82
N ALA A 63 -3.62 7.09 12.71
CA ALA A 63 -4.54 6.36 13.59
C ALA A 63 -3.92 6.21 14.98
N LYS A 64 -4.78 6.11 16.02
CA LYS A 64 -4.31 5.79 17.37
C LYS A 64 -3.97 4.30 17.44
N GLY A 65 -2.74 3.99 17.84
CA GLY A 65 -2.31 2.63 18.13
C GLY A 65 -2.95 2.11 19.43
N THR A 66 -2.69 0.83 19.74
CA THR A 66 -3.16 0.17 20.97
C THR A 66 -2.64 0.84 22.25
N ASN A 67 -1.51 1.53 22.18
CA ASN A 67 -0.93 2.34 23.25
C ASN A 67 -1.48 3.78 23.32
N GLY A 68 -2.54 4.09 22.56
CA GLY A 68 -3.16 5.41 22.48
C GLY A 68 -2.37 6.46 21.70
N GLN A 69 -1.15 6.15 21.22
CA GLN A 69 -0.32 7.09 20.48
C GLN A 69 -0.80 7.22 19.03
N LEU A 70 -0.94 8.45 18.55
CA LEU A 70 -1.26 8.74 17.16
C LEU A 70 -0.03 8.48 16.28
N ARG A 71 -0.11 7.51 15.37
CA ARG A 71 0.99 7.15 14.46
C ARG A 71 0.46 6.95 13.04
N CYS A 72 1.35 7.12 12.06
CA CYS A 72 1.00 6.79 10.68
C CYS A 72 0.84 5.27 10.53
N THR A 73 -0.32 4.83 10.03
CA THR A 73 -0.61 3.41 9.74
C THR A 73 0.33 2.80 8.71
N LYS A 74 0.98 3.64 7.88
CA LYS A 74 2.00 3.25 6.89
C LYS A 74 3.43 3.37 7.43
N ARG A 75 3.59 3.74 8.70
CA ARG A 75 4.87 3.87 9.43
C ARG A 75 5.80 4.91 8.81
N PHE A 76 5.25 6.07 8.46
CA PHE A 76 6.00 7.24 8.02
C PHE A 76 6.07 8.31 9.13
N PRO A 77 7.16 9.09 9.20
CA PRO A 77 8.36 9.00 8.36
C PRO A 77 9.18 7.73 8.65
N LYS A 78 9.86 7.20 7.63
CA LYS A 78 10.76 6.04 7.78
C LYS A 78 12.04 6.42 8.53
N ALA A 79 12.74 5.43 9.09
CA ALA A 79 14.09 5.66 9.61
C ALA A 79 15.07 5.83 8.43
N TYR A 80 16.13 6.61 8.64
CA TYR A 80 17.24 6.62 7.69
C TYR A 80 17.95 5.26 7.70
N SER A 81 18.37 4.82 6.53
CA SER A 81 19.16 3.60 6.31
C SER A 81 20.06 3.85 5.12
N GLU A 82 21.38 3.72 5.30
CA GLU A 82 22.34 3.97 4.19
C GLU A 82 22.45 2.80 3.22
N GLU A 83 21.84 1.66 3.56
CA GLU A 83 21.78 0.47 2.72
C GLU A 83 20.42 -0.24 2.85
N THR A 84 20.07 -1.01 1.83
CA THR A 84 18.89 -1.89 1.87
C THR A 84 19.21 -3.16 2.66
N LEU A 85 18.40 -3.42 3.68
CA LEU A 85 18.54 -4.58 4.56
C LEU A 85 17.47 -5.62 4.24
N ILE A 86 17.91 -6.81 3.83
CA ILE A 86 17.01 -7.95 3.65
C ILE A 86 16.68 -8.52 5.02
N THR A 87 15.38 -8.56 5.35
CA THR A 87 14.90 -9.11 6.61
C THR A 87 14.50 -10.57 6.43
N GLU A 88 14.68 -11.39 7.46
CA GLU A 88 14.40 -12.83 7.41
C GLU A 88 12.93 -13.15 7.11
N ASN A 89 12.00 -12.24 7.41
CA ASN A 89 10.57 -12.50 7.41
C ASN A 89 9.74 -11.37 6.78
N GLY A 90 10.10 -10.89 5.60
CA GLY A 90 9.11 -10.23 4.75
C GLY A 90 9.62 -9.21 3.77
N TYR A 91 9.57 -7.94 4.16
CA TYR A 91 9.89 -6.81 3.30
C TYR A 91 11.31 -6.32 3.62
N PRO A 92 12.15 -6.08 2.61
CA PRO A 92 13.41 -5.37 2.81
C PRO A 92 13.14 -4.00 3.42
N VAL A 93 14.04 -3.57 4.31
CA VAL A 93 14.10 -2.17 4.72
C VAL A 93 14.94 -1.45 3.67
N HIS A 94 14.28 -0.70 2.80
CA HIS A 94 14.95 0.03 1.72
C HIS A 94 15.87 1.12 2.26
N LYS A 95 16.91 1.39 1.47
CA LYS A 95 17.76 2.55 1.67
C LYS A 95 16.95 3.85 1.64
N HIS A 96 17.13 4.67 2.68
CA HIS A 96 16.69 6.05 2.76
C HIS A 96 17.90 6.85 3.26
N SER A 97 18.77 7.34 2.37
CA SER A 97 19.96 8.07 2.80
C SER A 97 19.57 9.40 3.47
N ALA A 98 20.38 9.83 4.43
CA ALA A 98 20.28 11.17 4.99
C ALA A 98 20.73 12.27 3.99
N VAL A 99 21.44 11.89 2.93
CA VAL A 99 21.87 12.81 1.88
C VAL A 99 20.68 13.11 0.96
N VAL A 100 20.38 14.39 0.84
CA VAL A 100 19.40 14.93 -0.10
C VAL A 100 20.05 16.08 -0.87
N ASP A 101 19.64 16.25 -2.12
CA ASP A 101 20.07 17.36 -2.95
C ASP A 101 19.65 18.70 -2.32
N SER A 102 20.63 19.47 -1.86
CA SER A 102 20.45 20.61 -0.96
C SER A 102 19.96 21.91 -1.63
N PRO A 103 20.44 22.32 -2.82
CA PRO A 103 20.04 23.59 -3.42
C PRO A 103 18.58 23.60 -3.93
N ASN A 104 17.99 22.43 -4.21
CA ASN A 104 16.66 22.30 -4.83
C ASN A 104 15.74 21.33 -4.10
N LEU A 105 15.84 21.23 -2.77
CA LEU A 105 15.05 20.28 -1.99
C LEU A 105 13.54 20.50 -2.20
N TYR A 106 12.84 19.42 -2.58
CA TYR A 106 11.38 19.46 -2.69
C TYR A 106 10.78 19.82 -1.33
N SER A 107 9.73 20.63 -1.35
CA SER A 107 9.07 21.06 -0.13
C SER A 107 7.57 21.15 -0.33
N VAL A 108 6.82 20.95 0.75
CA VAL A 108 5.36 20.99 0.77
C VAL A 108 4.86 22.10 1.70
N PRO A 109 3.62 22.60 1.54
CA PRO A 109 3.06 23.60 2.45
C PRO A 109 3.08 23.10 3.90
N ASN A 110 3.45 23.97 4.84
CA ASN A 110 3.59 23.58 6.24
C ASN A 110 2.21 23.44 6.92
N PRO A 111 1.75 22.22 7.28
CA PRO A 111 0.44 22.03 7.89
C PRO A 111 0.34 22.61 9.30
N LEU A 112 1.46 22.73 10.03
CA LEU A 112 1.50 23.33 11.37
C LEU A 112 1.21 24.82 11.38
N ARG A 113 1.36 25.47 10.23
CA ARG A 113 1.14 26.91 10.05
C ARG A 113 -0.02 27.17 9.09
N ASN A 114 -1.01 26.27 9.02
CA ASN A 114 -2.15 26.38 8.09
C ASN A 114 -1.71 26.63 6.63
N GLY A 115 -0.61 26.01 6.20
CA GLY A 115 -0.03 26.16 4.87
C GLY A 115 0.93 27.35 4.70
N PHE A 116 1.11 28.22 5.71
CA PHE A 116 2.09 29.30 5.65
C PHE A 116 3.53 28.79 5.83
N GLY A 117 4.37 29.06 4.83
CA GLY A 117 5.73 28.54 4.76
C GLY A 117 5.79 27.12 4.20
N ARG A 118 7.01 26.60 4.04
CA ARG A 118 7.26 25.28 3.44
C ARG A 118 8.07 24.41 4.39
N ILE A 119 7.85 23.11 4.31
CA ILE A 119 8.67 22.09 4.99
C ILE A 119 9.37 21.24 3.93
N GLY A 120 10.67 21.03 4.10
CA GLY A 120 11.46 20.16 3.22
C GLY A 120 10.98 18.71 3.32
N VAL A 121 10.96 18.03 2.18
CA VAL A 121 10.71 16.60 2.09
C VAL A 121 12.06 15.91 1.94
N ASP A 122 12.35 15.01 2.87
CA ASP A 122 13.54 14.15 2.82
C ASP A 122 13.16 12.73 2.37
N ASN A 123 14.17 11.87 2.23
CA ASN A 123 13.99 10.49 1.80
C ASN A 123 13.09 9.68 2.73
N LYS A 124 12.90 10.07 4.00
CA LYS A 124 12.05 9.32 4.94
C LYS A 124 10.59 9.31 4.55
N CYS A 125 10.18 10.28 3.74
CA CYS A 125 8.81 10.45 3.27
C CYS A 125 8.58 9.80 1.91
N ILE A 126 9.60 9.23 1.27
CA ILE A 126 9.46 8.66 -0.07
C ILE A 126 8.96 7.22 0.02
N VAL A 127 7.88 6.96 -0.71
CA VAL A 127 7.33 5.61 -0.89
C VAL A 127 8.22 4.85 -1.88
N PRO A 128 8.59 3.59 -1.61
CA PRO A 128 9.37 2.79 -2.53
C PRO A 128 8.75 2.71 -3.93
N TYR A 129 9.57 2.90 -4.96
CA TYR A 129 9.13 2.97 -6.34
C TYR A 129 10.13 2.28 -7.28
N ASN A 130 9.63 1.90 -8.47
CA ASN A 130 10.48 1.49 -9.57
C ASN A 130 10.59 2.65 -10.57
N PRO A 131 11.80 3.19 -10.86
CA PRO A 131 11.97 4.34 -11.73
C PRO A 131 11.31 4.21 -13.11
N TYR A 132 11.45 3.03 -13.73
CA TYR A 132 10.88 2.76 -15.05
C TYR A 132 9.34 2.77 -15.03
N LEU A 133 8.72 2.07 -14.08
CA LEU A 133 7.25 2.01 -13.96
C LEU A 133 6.68 3.37 -13.58
N SER A 134 7.35 4.13 -12.70
CA SER A 134 6.95 5.49 -12.36
C SER A 134 6.93 6.40 -13.58
N LYS A 135 7.97 6.37 -14.42
CA LYS A 135 8.00 7.12 -15.69
C LYS A 135 6.93 6.67 -16.67
N LYS A 136 6.77 5.36 -16.83
CA LYS A 136 5.85 4.79 -17.82
C LYS A 136 4.38 5.13 -17.57
N TYR A 137 3.98 5.19 -16.30
CA TYR A 137 2.57 5.35 -15.92
C TYR A 137 2.25 6.67 -15.24
N GLU A 138 3.25 7.46 -14.85
CA GLU A 138 3.11 8.77 -14.20
C GLU A 138 2.11 8.78 -13.02
N ALA A 139 2.05 7.67 -12.28
CA ALA A 139 1.07 7.44 -11.23
C ALA A 139 1.75 7.08 -9.90
N HIS A 140 0.98 7.13 -8.81
CA HIS A 140 1.43 6.61 -7.51
C HIS A 140 1.50 5.09 -7.56
N ILE A 141 2.72 4.52 -7.63
CA ILE A 141 2.97 3.08 -7.69
C ILE A 141 3.91 2.69 -6.56
N ASN A 142 3.36 2.15 -5.46
CA ASN A 142 4.17 1.54 -4.43
C ASN A 142 4.72 0.20 -4.93
N PHE A 143 6.02 0.10 -5.12
CA PHE A 143 6.68 -1.12 -5.60
C PHE A 143 7.53 -1.73 -4.49
N GLU A 144 7.16 -2.93 -4.05
CA GLU A 144 7.77 -3.60 -2.91
C GLU A 144 8.30 -4.97 -3.31
N CYS A 145 9.50 -5.32 -2.84
CA CYS A 145 9.96 -6.70 -2.86
C CYS A 145 9.42 -7.40 -1.61
N CYS A 146 8.79 -8.56 -1.78
CA CYS A 146 8.28 -9.36 -0.68
C CYS A 146 8.83 -10.78 -0.77
N GLN A 147 9.37 -11.29 0.34
CA GLN A 147 9.98 -12.61 0.42
C GLN A 147 9.48 -13.38 1.64
N GLY A 148 9.70 -14.70 1.63
CA GLY A 148 9.40 -15.58 2.77
C GLY A 148 7.91 -15.65 3.12
N VAL A 149 7.62 -15.79 4.42
CA VAL A 149 6.27 -16.05 4.94
C VAL A 149 5.31 -14.87 4.73
N GLU A 150 5.82 -13.63 4.73
CA GLU A 150 4.94 -12.47 4.50
C GLU A 150 4.44 -12.39 3.06
N ALA A 151 5.21 -12.89 2.08
CA ALA A 151 4.72 -13.00 0.71
C ALA A 151 3.54 -13.96 0.64
N ILE A 152 3.63 -15.11 1.31
CA ILE A 152 2.54 -16.09 1.43
C ILE A 152 1.33 -15.47 2.10
N LYS A 153 1.49 -14.79 3.25
CA LYS A 153 0.39 -14.10 3.94
C LYS A 153 -0.25 -13.03 3.05
N TYR A 154 0.55 -12.28 2.30
CA TYR A 154 0.07 -11.26 1.40
C TYR A 154 -0.76 -11.87 0.27
N ILE A 155 -0.27 -12.93 -0.38
CA ILE A 155 -1.03 -13.69 -1.40
C ILE A 155 -2.37 -14.14 -0.83
N ASN A 156 -2.34 -14.87 0.28
CA ASN A 156 -3.56 -15.40 0.91
C ASN A 156 -4.53 -14.27 1.28
N LYS A 157 -4.02 -13.15 1.79
CA LYS A 157 -4.84 -11.97 2.06
C LYS A 157 -5.58 -11.53 0.80
N TYR A 158 -4.94 -11.39 -0.35
CA TYR A 158 -5.65 -10.85 -1.54
C TYR A 158 -6.45 -11.89 -2.32
N VAL A 159 -6.10 -13.17 -2.22
CA VAL A 159 -6.91 -14.27 -2.76
C VAL A 159 -8.19 -14.43 -1.95
N TYR A 160 -8.09 -14.45 -0.61
CA TYR A 160 -9.22 -14.80 0.27
C TYR A 160 -9.90 -13.61 0.96
N LYS A 161 -9.47 -12.36 0.71
CA LYS A 161 -10.15 -11.18 1.27
C LYS A 161 -11.60 -11.04 0.78
N GLY A 162 -11.99 -11.77 -0.26
CA GLY A 162 -13.31 -11.72 -0.85
C GLY A 162 -13.59 -10.36 -1.48
N SER A 163 -14.69 -10.27 -2.23
CA SER A 163 -15.16 -8.99 -2.75
C SER A 163 -15.62 -8.08 -1.60
N ASP A 164 -15.50 -6.77 -1.76
CA ASP A 164 -16.02 -5.82 -0.79
C ASP A 164 -17.56 -6.00 -0.69
N ARG A 165 -18.05 -6.39 0.49
CA ARG A 165 -19.48 -6.61 0.74
C ARG A 165 -20.05 -5.48 1.58
N SER A 166 -21.26 -5.05 1.24
CA SER A 166 -22.04 -4.12 2.05
C SER A 166 -23.34 -4.81 2.48
N THR A 167 -23.65 -4.72 3.77
CA THR A 167 -24.90 -5.24 4.32
C THR A 167 -25.87 -4.07 4.49
N LEU A 168 -26.99 -4.11 3.77
CA LEU A 168 -28.07 -3.14 3.86
C LEU A 168 -29.17 -3.71 4.75
N LYS A 169 -29.61 -2.96 5.76
CA LYS A 169 -30.76 -3.34 6.59
C LYS A 169 -32.05 -2.90 5.90
N LEU A 170 -32.97 -3.84 5.64
CA LEU A 170 -34.21 -3.61 4.89
C LEU A 170 -35.45 -3.53 5.79
N SER A 171 -35.56 -4.39 6.81
CA SER A 171 -36.74 -4.44 7.70
C SER A 171 -36.37 -4.81 9.14
N ASP A 172 -37.27 -4.52 10.08
CA ASP A 172 -37.18 -4.94 11.49
C ASP A 172 -38.15 -6.09 11.83
N THR A 173 -38.64 -6.80 10.81
CA THR A 173 -39.51 -7.98 11.00
C THR A 173 -38.72 -9.13 11.63
N GLY A 174 -39.35 -10.01 12.44
CA GLY A 174 -38.65 -11.03 13.24
C GLY A 174 -37.77 -12.01 12.47
N ASP A 175 -37.96 -12.15 11.16
CA ASP A 175 -37.23 -13.04 10.27
C ASP A 175 -35.87 -12.46 9.84
N GLU A 176 -34.77 -13.04 10.33
CA GLU A 176 -33.40 -12.58 10.11
C GLU A 176 -32.97 -12.52 8.64
N ILE A 177 -33.50 -13.40 7.78
CA ILE A 177 -33.16 -13.47 6.36
C ILE A 177 -33.72 -12.24 5.62
N ASN A 178 -34.93 -11.82 5.99
CA ASN A 178 -35.60 -10.66 5.38
C ASN A 178 -35.18 -9.31 6.01
N LYS A 179 -34.32 -9.33 7.04
CA LYS A 179 -33.79 -8.11 7.67
C LYS A 179 -32.63 -7.48 6.89
N HIS A 180 -31.86 -8.28 6.16
CA HIS A 180 -30.59 -7.84 5.58
C HIS A 180 -30.44 -8.26 4.12
N LEU A 181 -30.04 -7.31 3.28
CA LEU A 181 -29.57 -7.56 1.93
C LEU A 181 -28.05 -7.43 1.89
N GLN A 182 -27.37 -8.49 1.44
CA GLN A 182 -25.94 -8.42 1.20
C GLN A 182 -25.68 -8.08 -0.26
N GLY A 183 -25.17 -6.88 -0.50
CA GLY A 183 -24.66 -6.44 -1.80
C GLY A 183 -23.16 -6.72 -1.91
N CYS A 184 -22.73 -7.17 -3.08
CA CYS A 184 -21.32 -7.28 -3.43
C CYS A 184 -20.94 -6.10 -4.33
N TYR A 185 -19.88 -5.37 -3.99
CA TYR A 185 -19.30 -4.41 -4.90
C TYR A 185 -18.47 -5.17 -5.94
N ILE A 186 -18.81 -4.99 -7.22
CA ILE A 186 -18.04 -5.52 -8.35
C ILE A 186 -17.19 -4.38 -8.89
N GLY A 187 -15.87 -4.50 -8.74
CA GLY A 187 -14.93 -3.51 -9.27
C GLY A 187 -14.86 -3.52 -10.81
N PRO A 188 -14.37 -2.45 -11.46
CA PRO A 188 -14.30 -2.38 -12.93
C PRO A 188 -13.56 -3.55 -13.59
N THR A 189 -12.45 -4.02 -12.99
CA THR A 189 -11.68 -5.16 -13.51
C THR A 189 -12.45 -6.47 -13.41
N GLU A 190 -13.15 -6.69 -12.31
CA GLU A 190 -14.00 -7.87 -12.12
C GLU A 190 -15.21 -7.81 -13.06
N ALA A 191 -15.83 -6.64 -13.21
CA ALA A 191 -16.93 -6.43 -14.14
C ALA A 191 -16.50 -6.71 -15.59
N PHE A 192 -15.34 -6.22 -16.00
CA PHE A 192 -14.74 -6.54 -17.30
C PHE A 192 -14.55 -8.05 -17.45
N ALA A 193 -13.90 -8.72 -16.50
CA ALA A 193 -13.68 -10.15 -16.58
C ALA A 193 -14.98 -10.96 -16.64
N ARG A 194 -16.02 -10.56 -15.89
CA ARG A 194 -17.35 -11.17 -15.96
C ARG A 194 -18.06 -10.92 -17.29
N LEU A 195 -18.02 -9.69 -17.82
CA LEU A 195 -18.64 -9.31 -19.10
C LEU A 195 -18.03 -10.08 -20.28
N PHE A 196 -16.73 -10.37 -20.22
CA PHE A 196 -16.01 -11.14 -21.22
C PHE A 196 -15.92 -12.64 -20.90
N GLU A 197 -16.60 -13.10 -19.85
CA GLU A 197 -16.64 -14.50 -19.42
C GLU A 197 -15.26 -15.14 -19.21
N TYR A 198 -14.26 -14.34 -18.80
CA TYR A 198 -12.95 -14.89 -18.43
C TYR A 198 -13.09 -15.74 -17.17
N LYS A 199 -12.40 -16.89 -17.16
CA LYS A 199 -12.25 -17.70 -15.94
C LYS A 199 -11.53 -16.85 -14.89
N MET A 200 -12.23 -16.50 -13.81
CA MET A 200 -11.69 -15.65 -12.74
C MET A 200 -11.15 -16.49 -11.59
N HIS A 201 -12.03 -17.26 -10.96
CA HIS A 201 -11.74 -17.97 -9.72
C HIS A 201 -12.71 -19.14 -9.56
N GLU A 202 -12.20 -20.23 -8.98
CA GLU A 202 -12.95 -21.41 -8.58
C GLU A 202 -12.44 -21.82 -7.20
N GLU A 203 -13.35 -22.07 -6.26
CA GLU A 203 -13.04 -22.50 -4.90
C GLU A 203 -13.85 -23.75 -4.60
N ASP A 204 -13.20 -24.76 -4.00
CA ASP A 204 -13.84 -25.99 -3.50
C ASP A 204 -13.54 -26.17 -2.00
N PRO A 205 -14.17 -25.36 -1.12
CA PRO A 205 -13.89 -25.41 0.31
C PRO A 205 -14.62 -26.59 0.97
N THR A 206 -13.96 -27.25 1.92
CA THR A 206 -14.62 -28.23 2.80
C THR A 206 -15.56 -27.50 3.77
N VAL A 207 -16.87 -27.76 3.67
CA VAL A 207 -17.88 -27.14 4.54
C VAL A 207 -18.10 -27.99 5.79
N ALA A 208 -17.96 -27.38 6.97
CA ALA A 208 -18.35 -27.98 8.24
C ALA A 208 -19.55 -27.23 8.84
N SER A 209 -20.62 -27.94 9.18
CA SER A 209 -21.78 -27.35 9.84
C SER A 209 -21.45 -27.09 11.31
N LEU A 210 -21.50 -25.84 11.74
CA LEU A 210 -21.46 -25.50 13.16
C LEU A 210 -22.84 -25.71 13.78
N ALA A 211 -22.88 -26.16 15.04
CA ALA A 211 -24.13 -26.27 15.78
C ALA A 211 -24.70 -24.86 16.03
N LEU A 212 -25.91 -24.61 15.56
CA LEU A 212 -26.68 -23.42 15.92
C LEU A 212 -27.21 -23.62 17.34
N HIS A 213 -26.77 -22.80 18.29
CA HIS A 213 -27.44 -22.72 19.58
C HIS A 213 -28.77 -21.98 19.41
N LEU A 214 -29.87 -22.68 19.64
CA LEU A 214 -31.17 -22.05 19.75
C LEU A 214 -31.29 -21.32 21.09
N PRO A 215 -32.09 -20.25 21.18
CA PRO A 215 -32.41 -19.65 22.46
C PRO A 215 -33.01 -20.71 23.40
N ASN A 216 -32.33 -20.95 24.53
CA ASN A 216 -32.66 -21.94 25.57
C ASN A 216 -32.20 -23.39 25.31
N GLU A 217 -31.19 -23.62 24.46
CA GLU A 217 -30.40 -24.86 24.40
C GLU A 217 -28.96 -24.70 24.91
#